data_AF-A0A1E3VUQ2-F1
#
_entry.id   AF-A0A1E3VUQ2-F1
#
_cell.length_a   1.000
_cell.length_b   1.000
_cell.length_c   1.000
_cell.angle_alpha   90.00
_cell.angle_beta   90.00
_cell.angle_gamma   90.00
#
_symmetry.space_group_name_H-M   'P 1'
#
loop_
_entity.id
_entity.type
_entity.pdbx_description
1 polymer ?
#
loop_
_entity_poly.entity_id
_entity_poly.type
_entity_poly.pdbx_seq_one_letter_code
_entity_poly.pdbx_strand_id
1 'polypeptide(L)'
;MRSYWRAVALAFVAAGFCLSLGATAQAGCVGLSGTADGVDKRTAVARSQNALREAIAEFKASKRLRSVSISPMRAKPQPYWRDSVSPSLYQKPDVVTSQGHTICWSGVVSPTVCTSGAKVCW
;
A
#
# COMPACT_ATOMS: atom_id res chain seq x y z
N MET A 1 -8.81 -12.37 59.30
CA MET A 1 -7.63 -12.24 58.39
C MET A 1 -7.89 -12.67 56.94
N ARG A 2 -8.80 -13.62 56.63
CA ARG A 2 -9.13 -14.07 55.26
C ARG A 2 -9.77 -13.02 54.32
N SER A 3 -10.42 -11.99 54.86
CA SER A 3 -11.20 -11.01 54.07
C SER A 3 -10.31 -9.97 53.37
N TYR A 4 -9.28 -9.48 54.06
CA TYR A 4 -8.34 -8.47 53.53
C TYR A 4 -7.51 -8.98 52.35
N TRP A 5 -7.19 -10.27 52.33
CA TRP A 5 -6.41 -10.89 51.26
C TRP A 5 -7.17 -10.96 49.92
N ARG A 6 -8.49 -11.13 49.96
CA ARG A 6 -9.36 -11.13 48.77
C ARG A 6 -9.49 -9.73 48.17
N ALA A 7 -9.62 -8.71 49.02
CA ALA A 7 -9.69 -7.31 48.59
C ALA A 7 -8.37 -6.86 47.93
N VAL A 8 -7.22 -7.26 48.49
CA VAL A 8 -5.90 -6.96 47.93
C VAL A 8 -5.69 -7.68 46.59
N ALA A 9 -6.06 -8.96 46.49
CA ALA A 9 -5.94 -9.71 45.24
C ALA A 9 -6.77 -9.11 44.09
N LEU A 10 -8.00 -8.64 44.37
CA LEU A 10 -8.86 -7.99 43.37
C LEU A 10 -8.30 -6.63 42.90
N ALA A 11 -7.69 -5.86 43.80
CA ALA A 11 -7.06 -4.59 43.46
C ALA A 11 -5.84 -4.76 42.54
N PHE A 12 -5.03 -5.81 42.74
CA PHE A 12 -3.91 -6.11 41.86
C PHE A 12 -4.34 -6.56 40.45
N VAL A 13 -5.45 -7.30 40.32
CA VAL A 13 -6.01 -7.68 39.01
C VAL A 13 -6.53 -6.47 38.25
N ALA A 14 -7.21 -5.53 38.92
CA ALA A 14 -7.71 -4.31 38.29
C ALA A 14 -6.58 -3.35 37.86
N ALA A 15 -5.52 -3.22 38.68
CA ALA A 15 -4.37 -2.38 38.37
C ALA A 15 -3.52 -2.96 37.22
N GLY A 16 -3.37 -4.29 37.16
CA GLY A 16 -2.67 -4.98 36.07
C GLY A 16 -3.38 -4.85 34.72
N PHE A 17 -4.71 -4.75 34.70
CA PHE A 17 -5.50 -4.61 33.48
C PHE A 17 -5.46 -3.20 32.88
N CYS A 18 -5.19 -2.16 33.68
CA CYS A 18 -5.14 -0.78 33.18
C CYS A 18 -3.85 -0.43 32.43
N LEU A 19 -2.78 -1.21 32.60
CA LEU A 19 -1.48 -0.96 31.97
C LEU A 19 -1.32 -1.61 30.58
N SER A 20 -2.26 -2.45 30.14
CA SER A 20 -2.20 -3.16 28.86
C SER A 20 -3.03 -2.52 27.73
N LEU A 21 -3.78 -1.44 28.01
CA LEU A 21 -4.71 -0.80 27.07
C LEU A 21 -4.11 0.33 26.21
N GLY A 22 -2.80 0.55 26.28
CA GLY A 22 -2.15 1.73 25.70
C GLY A 22 -1.21 1.47 24.51
N ALA A 23 -1.46 0.48 23.66
CA ALA A 23 -0.77 0.46 22.37
C ALA A 23 -1.50 1.42 21.43
N THR A 24 -0.97 2.63 21.24
CA THR A 24 -1.46 3.56 20.22
C THR A 24 -1.44 2.85 18.87
N ALA A 25 -2.61 2.69 18.22
CA ALA A 25 -2.67 2.25 16.84
C ALA A 25 -1.79 3.19 16.01
N GLN A 26 -0.75 2.65 15.39
CA GLN A 26 0.23 3.44 14.65
C GLN A 26 -0.43 3.90 13.34
N ALA A 27 -1.16 5.01 13.39
CA ALA A 27 -1.89 5.50 12.23
C ALA A 27 -0.93 6.14 11.22
N GLY A 28 -0.85 5.60 10.01
CA GLY A 28 0.07 6.08 8.98
C GLY A 28 -0.46 5.87 7.57
N CYS A 29 0.01 6.66 6.61
CA CYS A 29 -0.28 6.48 5.19
C CYS A 29 1.01 6.47 4.38
N VAL A 30 1.07 5.63 3.35
CA VAL A 30 2.19 5.57 2.42
C VAL A 30 1.68 5.40 0.99
N GLY A 31 2.36 6.08 0.05
CA GLY A 31 2.14 5.86 -1.38
C GLY A 31 2.99 4.69 -1.86
N LEU A 32 2.36 3.68 -2.45
CA LEU A 32 3.02 2.53 -3.06
C LEU A 32 2.75 2.52 -4.57
N SER A 33 3.70 1.94 -5.30
CA SER A 33 3.62 1.86 -6.76
C SER A 33 4.25 0.56 -7.27
N GLY A 34 3.72 0.05 -8.37
CA GLY A 34 4.33 -1.04 -9.15
C GLY A 34 4.41 -0.66 -10.62
N THR A 35 5.56 -0.87 -11.23
CA THR A 35 5.81 -0.55 -12.65
C THR A 35 6.11 -1.84 -13.40
N ALA A 36 5.49 -2.01 -14.57
CA ALA A 36 5.79 -3.13 -15.46
C ALA A 36 5.55 -2.74 -16.91
N ASP A 37 6.16 -3.49 -17.82
CA ASP A 37 6.02 -3.34 -19.26
C ASP A 37 5.24 -4.50 -19.89
N GLY A 38 4.88 -4.31 -21.15
CA GLY A 38 4.16 -5.30 -21.93
C GLY A 38 4.28 -5.04 -23.42
N VAL A 39 4.06 -6.11 -24.19
CA VAL A 39 3.95 -6.05 -25.65
C VAL A 39 2.72 -5.25 -26.10
N ASP A 40 1.73 -5.12 -25.22
CA ASP A 40 0.53 -4.33 -25.40
C ASP A 40 0.09 -3.69 -24.08
N LYS A 41 -0.81 -2.71 -24.16
CA LYS A 41 -1.31 -1.95 -23.00
C LYS A 41 -2.05 -2.81 -21.98
N ARG A 42 -2.86 -3.79 -22.41
CA ARG A 42 -3.61 -4.65 -21.49
C ARG A 42 -2.66 -5.49 -20.65
N THR A 43 -1.64 -6.06 -21.28
CA THR A 43 -0.60 -6.84 -20.60
C THR A 43 0.19 -5.99 -19.61
N ALA A 44 0.63 -4.79 -20.02
CA ALA A 44 1.39 -3.87 -19.16
C ALA A 44 0.57 -3.39 -17.95
N VAL A 45 -0.73 -3.08 -18.15
CA VAL A 45 -1.65 -2.71 -17.07
C VAL A 45 -1.76 -3.86 -16.06
N ALA A 46 -2.08 -5.07 -16.52
CA ALA A 46 -2.26 -6.23 -15.64
C ALA A 46 -1.00 -6.54 -14.82
N ARG A 47 0.18 -6.47 -15.45
CA ARG A 47 1.46 -6.69 -14.77
C ARG A 47 1.78 -5.58 -13.76
N SER A 48 1.54 -4.32 -14.10
CA SER A 48 1.79 -3.20 -13.18
C SER A 48 0.87 -3.23 -11.95
N GLN A 49 -0.39 -3.66 -12.14
CA GLN A 49 -1.34 -3.86 -11.04
C GLN A 49 -0.96 -5.06 -10.18
N ASN A 50 -0.39 -6.13 -10.77
CA ASN A 50 0.18 -7.22 -10.01
C ASN A 50 1.36 -6.76 -9.16
N ALA A 51 2.31 -6.02 -9.74
CA ALA A 51 3.44 -5.46 -9.01
C ALA A 51 3.01 -4.54 -7.85
N LEU A 52 1.96 -3.73 -8.05
CA LEU A 52 1.39 -2.93 -6.96
C LEU A 52 0.81 -3.80 -5.85
N ARG A 53 0.08 -4.87 -6.18
CA ARG A 53 -0.47 -5.81 -5.18
C ARG A 53 0.64 -6.49 -4.39
N GLU A 54 1.72 -6.91 -5.04
CA GLU A 54 2.90 -7.48 -4.39
C GLU A 54 3.56 -6.47 -3.44
N ALA A 55 3.78 -5.23 -3.89
CA ALA A 55 4.31 -4.17 -3.03
C ALA A 55 3.44 -3.89 -1.79
N ILE A 56 2.11 -3.92 -1.94
CA ILE A 56 1.18 -3.78 -0.81
C ILE A 56 1.28 -4.98 0.13
N ALA A 57 1.35 -6.20 -0.39
CA ALA A 57 1.46 -7.42 0.41
C ALA A 57 2.77 -7.44 1.21
N GLU A 58 3.88 -7.08 0.57
CA GLU A 58 5.20 -6.94 1.21
C GLU A 58 5.17 -5.85 2.28
N PHE A 59 4.56 -4.69 1.98
CA PHE A 59 4.40 -3.62 2.97
C PHE A 59 3.62 -4.10 4.21
N LYS A 60 2.49 -4.79 4.01
CA LYS A 60 1.71 -5.37 5.12
C LYS A 60 2.54 -6.35 5.94
N ALA A 61 3.29 -7.24 5.28
CA ALA A 61 4.14 -8.22 5.94
C ALA A 61 5.26 -7.54 6.75
N SER A 62 5.97 -6.57 6.16
CA SER A 62 7.07 -5.84 6.80
C SER A 62 6.63 -5.05 8.03
N LYS A 63 5.41 -4.50 8.02
CA LYS A 63 4.82 -3.75 9.13
C LYS A 63 3.96 -4.60 10.07
N ARG A 64 3.83 -5.91 9.81
CA ARG A 64 2.95 -6.85 10.55
C ARG A 64 1.50 -6.37 10.66
N LEU A 65 0.99 -5.72 9.61
CA LEU A 65 -0.35 -5.13 9.57
C LEU A 65 -1.38 -6.18 9.15
N ARG A 66 -2.45 -6.32 9.95
CA ARG A 66 -3.56 -7.23 9.64
C ARG A 66 -4.47 -6.66 8.55
N SER A 67 -4.89 -5.41 8.73
CA SER A 67 -5.76 -4.67 7.81
C SER A 67 -5.11 -3.37 7.39
N VAL A 68 -5.45 -2.93 6.18
CA VAL A 68 -5.09 -1.62 5.63
C VAL A 68 -6.26 -1.12 4.80
N SER A 69 -6.42 0.19 4.71
CA SER A 69 -7.28 0.85 3.74
C SER A 69 -6.46 1.19 2.49
N ILE A 70 -7.05 0.99 1.31
CA ILE A 70 -6.41 1.23 0.02
C ILE A 70 -7.27 2.23 -0.74
N SER A 71 -6.64 3.24 -1.32
CA SER A 71 -7.29 4.21 -2.21
C SER A 71 -6.43 4.44 -3.44
N PRO A 72 -7.03 4.64 -4.63
CA PRO A 72 -6.27 4.92 -5.85
C PRO A 72 -5.49 6.22 -5.70
N MET A 73 -4.23 6.19 -6.12
CA MET A 73 -3.35 7.36 -6.10
C MET A 73 -2.54 7.37 -7.39
N ARG A 74 -2.57 8.49 -8.12
CA ARG A 74 -1.75 8.64 -9.31
C ARG A 74 -0.27 8.66 -8.92
N ALA A 75 0.44 7.56 -9.17
CA ALA A 75 1.88 7.51 -8.94
C ALA A 75 2.63 8.36 -9.98
N LYS A 76 3.78 8.89 -9.57
CA LYS A 76 4.74 9.45 -10.51
C LYS A 76 5.20 8.32 -11.46
N PRO A 77 5.21 8.54 -12.79
CA PRO A 77 5.77 7.56 -13.71
C PRO A 77 7.22 7.25 -13.33
N GLN A 78 7.60 5.98 -13.44
CA GLN A 78 8.96 5.51 -13.18
C GLN A 78 9.57 4.93 -14.47
N PRO A 79 9.94 5.78 -15.45
CA PRO A 79 10.61 5.33 -16.66
C PRO A 79 12.02 4.80 -16.35
N TYR A 80 12.38 3.65 -16.92
CA TYR A 80 13.71 3.06 -16.71
C TYR A 80 14.82 3.77 -17.51
N TRP A 81 14.53 4.18 -18.74
CA TRP A 81 15.51 4.70 -19.71
C TRP A 81 15.47 6.23 -19.91
N ARG A 82 14.67 6.96 -19.11
CA ARG A 82 14.47 8.41 -19.24
C ARG A 82 14.26 9.01 -17.85
N ASP A 83 14.51 10.31 -17.71
CA ASP A 83 14.24 11.02 -16.45
C ASP A 83 12.75 11.36 -16.26
N SER A 84 12.03 11.50 -17.38
CA SER A 84 10.60 11.84 -17.37
C SER A 84 9.88 11.31 -18.62
N VAL A 85 8.54 11.29 -18.53
CA VAL A 85 7.66 10.90 -19.62
C VAL A 85 7.02 12.15 -20.20
N SER A 86 7.35 12.48 -21.44
CA SER A 86 6.75 13.60 -22.16
C SER A 86 5.23 13.41 -22.33
N PRO A 87 4.43 14.49 -22.32
CA PRO A 87 2.97 14.41 -22.45
C PRO A 87 2.47 13.59 -23.65
N SER A 88 3.17 13.68 -24.79
CA SER A 88 2.85 12.97 -26.03
C SER A 88 3.05 11.45 -25.97
N LEU A 89 3.80 10.95 -24.98
CA LEU A 89 4.05 9.51 -24.83
C LEU A 89 2.98 8.80 -24.01
N TYR A 90 2.12 9.53 -23.28
CA TYR A 90 1.10 8.91 -22.45
C TYR A 90 0.02 8.25 -23.29
N GLN A 91 -0.29 7.01 -22.94
CA GLN A 91 -1.32 6.21 -23.57
C GLN A 91 -2.62 6.30 -22.77
N LYS A 92 -3.48 7.24 -23.13
CA LYS A 92 -4.81 7.42 -22.50
C LYS A 92 -5.84 6.38 -23.01
N PRO A 93 -6.95 6.13 -22.29
CA PRO A 93 -7.25 6.61 -20.94
C PRO A 93 -6.39 5.90 -19.87
N ASP A 94 -6.28 6.52 -18.69
CA ASP A 94 -5.75 5.85 -17.51
C ASP A 94 -6.72 4.76 -17.04
N VAL A 95 -6.23 3.77 -16.31
CA VAL A 95 -7.07 2.72 -15.72
C VAL A 95 -7.16 2.96 -14.22
N VAL A 96 -8.36 3.25 -13.72
CA VAL A 96 -8.59 3.53 -12.29
C VAL A 96 -9.51 2.47 -11.72
N THR A 97 -9.12 1.89 -10.59
CA THR A 97 -9.92 0.94 -9.81
C THR A 97 -9.98 1.41 -8.35
N SER A 98 -10.78 0.73 -7.52
CA SER A 98 -10.74 0.96 -6.07
C SER A 98 -9.39 0.64 -5.44
N GLN A 99 -8.54 -0.15 -6.12
CA GLN A 99 -7.24 -0.60 -5.61
C GLN A 99 -6.03 0.14 -6.21
N GLY A 100 -6.21 0.98 -7.23
CA GLY A 100 -5.09 1.72 -7.80
C GLY A 100 -5.43 2.58 -9.01
N HIS A 101 -4.53 3.51 -9.31
CA HIS A 101 -4.53 4.34 -10.51
C HIS A 101 -3.33 3.95 -11.38
N THR A 102 -3.60 3.41 -12.56
CA THR A 102 -2.60 3.02 -13.55
C THR A 102 -2.48 4.06 -14.65
N ILE A 103 -1.26 4.54 -14.86
CA ILE A 103 -0.87 5.37 -16.00
C ILE A 103 0.05 4.58 -16.91
N CYS A 104 -0.07 4.75 -18.22
CA CYS A 104 0.75 4.05 -19.21
C CYS A 104 1.37 5.03 -20.20
N TRP A 105 2.52 4.68 -20.75
CA TRP A 105 3.23 5.44 -21.77
C TRP A 105 4.04 4.52 -22.68
N SER A 106 4.40 5.04 -23.84
CA SER A 106 5.27 4.32 -24.77
C SER A 106 6.71 4.27 -24.24
N GLY A 107 7.26 3.06 -24.10
CA GLY A 107 8.62 2.84 -23.62
C GLY A 107 9.68 3.10 -24.69
N VAL A 108 10.96 2.98 -24.30
CA VAL A 108 12.09 3.07 -25.23
C VAL A 108 12.34 1.73 -25.91
N VAL A 109 12.31 0.65 -25.12
CA VAL A 109 12.50 -0.73 -25.60
C VAL A 109 11.14 -1.40 -25.77
N SER A 110 10.35 -1.41 -24.69
CA SER A 110 9.04 -2.04 -24.68
C SER A 110 7.97 -1.10 -25.24
N PRO A 111 7.00 -1.62 -26.04
CA PRO A 111 5.96 -0.78 -26.66
C PRO A 111 5.13 -0.01 -25.63
N THR A 112 4.88 -0.62 -24.46
CA THR A 112 4.11 -0.01 -23.39
C THR A 112 4.72 -0.29 -22.03
N VAL A 113 4.81 0.76 -21.22
CA VAL A 113 5.19 0.71 -19.81
C VAL A 113 4.07 1.34 -18.99
N CYS A 114 3.68 0.72 -17.90
CA CYS A 114 2.65 1.23 -17.00
C CYS A 114 3.14 1.27 -15.55
N THR A 115 2.75 2.31 -14.81
CA THR A 115 2.88 2.38 -13.36
C THR A 115 1.49 2.43 -12.74
N SER A 116 1.22 1.51 -11.83
CA SER A 116 0.05 1.52 -10.96
C SER A 116 0.43 2.08 -9.59
N GLY A 117 -0.39 2.97 -9.03
CA GLY A 117 -0.19 3.58 -7.72
C GLY A 117 -1.40 3.48 -6.80
N ALA A 118 -1.15 3.35 -5.49
CA ALA A 118 -2.17 3.44 -4.46
C ALA A 118 -1.64 4.09 -3.18
N LYS A 119 -2.53 4.73 -2.44
CA LYS A 119 -2.28 5.17 -1.06
C LYS A 119 -2.81 4.10 -0.11
N VAL A 120 -1.93 3.60 0.74
CA VAL A 120 -2.23 2.60 1.76
C VAL A 120 -2.15 3.26 3.13
N CYS A 121 -3.23 3.16 3.92
CA CYS A 121 -3.25 3.68 5.29
C CYS A 121 -3.62 2.57 6.29
N TRP A 122 -3.04 2.61 7.48
CA TRP A 122 -3.20 1.64 8.57
C TRP A 122 -3.29 2.33 9.91
#